data_AF-A0A8S2G118-F1
#
_entry.id   AF-A0A8S2G118-F1
#
_cell.length_a   1.000
_cell.length_b   1.000
_cell.length_c   1.000
_cell.angle_alpha   90.00
_cell.angle_beta   90.00
_cell.angle_gamma   90.00
#
_symmetry.space_group_name_H-M   'P 1'
#
loop_
_entity.id
_entity.type
_entity.pdbx_description
1 polymer ?
#
loop_
_entity_poly.entity_id
_entity_poly.type
_entity_poly.pdbx_seq_one_letter_code
_entity_poly.pdbx_strand_id
1 'polypeptide(L)'
;LSEATTSKIHREEEVVAECRTHVQLCTRYLSQIQPWIEQAEHYLAKKIENFGATDLNEAKQLYDKHKEFLEEKRRYLPIYNHLIDEEQQLNDQFNLKLSIKNCQTRWLDIVKKSDDLITKYEKQYSSWLLFESELNSFRDQTLKDLEQRARNLFSNDMNKIFDINKMTSVLNELKILDDDIRHQTANYNRLHKQYSSTEGQRSIHEEQISIETKWNQLNRQVSEKVSHY
;
A
#
# COMPACT_ATOMS: atom_id res chain seq x y z
N LEU A 1 50.49 52.04 18.36
CA LEU A 1 49.29 52.40 17.57
C LEU A 1 49.22 51.65 16.22
N SER A 2 50.33 51.42 15.51
CA SER A 2 50.29 50.68 14.23
C SER A 2 49.92 49.19 14.40
N GLU A 3 50.53 48.44 15.32
CA GLU A 3 50.27 47.00 15.51
C GLU A 3 48.83 46.65 15.91
N ALA A 4 48.22 47.44 16.80
CA ALA A 4 46.84 47.22 17.24
C ALA A 4 45.82 47.44 16.10
N THR A 5 46.14 48.33 15.15
CA THR A 5 45.28 48.61 13.99
C THR A 5 45.41 47.51 12.94
N THR A 6 46.64 47.02 12.71
CA THR A 6 46.92 45.89 11.82
C THR A 6 46.29 44.58 12.32
N SER A 7 46.34 44.32 13.63
CA SER A 7 45.71 43.13 14.24
C SER A 7 44.18 43.16 14.14
N LYS A 8 43.56 44.34 14.22
CA LYS A 8 42.10 44.49 14.08
C LYS A 8 41.64 44.27 12.64
N ILE A 9 42.36 44.84 11.66
CA ILE A 9 42.06 44.66 10.23
C ILE A 9 42.16 43.18 9.83
N HIS A 10 43.19 42.47 10.29
CA HIS A 10 43.36 41.05 9.97
C HIS A 10 42.20 40.17 10.49
N ARG A 11 41.70 40.45 11.70
CA ARG A 11 40.51 39.77 12.25
C ARG A 11 39.23 40.08 11.47
N GLU A 12 39.07 41.31 11.01
CA GLU A 12 37.90 41.70 10.19
C GLU A 12 37.96 41.00 8.81
N GLU A 13 39.14 40.87 8.20
CA GLU A 13 39.33 40.13 6.95
C GLU A 13 39.04 38.62 7.09
N GLU A 14 39.46 38.01 8.20
CA GLU A 14 39.21 36.60 8.52
C GLU A 14 37.71 36.31 8.64
N VAL A 15 36.98 37.13 9.40
CA VAL A 15 35.52 37.02 9.57
C VAL A 15 34.79 37.17 8.22
N VAL A 16 35.24 38.10 7.37
CA VAL A 16 34.66 38.27 6.02
C VAL A 16 34.93 37.06 5.12
N ALA A 17 36.11 36.46 5.21
CA ALA A 17 36.46 35.26 4.45
C ALA A 17 35.63 34.04 4.89
N GLU A 18 35.44 33.85 6.19
CA GLU A 18 34.56 32.82 6.75
C GLU A 18 33.11 33.01 6.29
N CYS A 19 32.57 34.23 6.39
CA CYS A 19 31.21 34.53 5.92
C CYS A 19 31.02 34.21 4.44
N ARG A 20 32.02 34.52 3.58
CA ARG A 20 31.97 34.17 2.14
C ARG A 20 31.94 32.66 1.93
N THR A 21 32.66 31.90 2.74
CA THR A 21 32.70 30.45 2.66
C THR A 21 31.33 29.84 2.98
N HIS A 22 30.69 30.27 4.08
CA HIS A 22 29.34 29.82 4.45
C HIS A 22 28.29 30.17 3.38
N VAL A 23 28.37 31.36 2.78
CA VAL A 23 27.49 31.77 1.66
C VAL A 23 27.66 30.85 0.44
N GLN A 24 28.89 30.50 0.08
CA GLN A 24 29.17 29.59 -1.03
C GLN A 24 28.65 28.18 -0.76
N LEU A 25 28.84 27.66 0.45
CA LEU A 25 28.32 26.35 0.86
C LEU A 25 26.79 26.31 0.82
N CYS A 26 26.11 27.29 1.41
CA CYS A 26 24.65 27.41 1.35
C CYS A 26 24.13 27.44 -0.09
N THR A 27 24.77 28.22 -0.97
CA THR A 27 24.38 28.32 -2.38
C THR A 27 24.58 26.98 -3.11
N ARG A 28 25.68 26.28 -2.81
CA ARG A 28 25.96 24.95 -3.34
C ARG A 28 24.96 23.90 -2.84
N TYR A 29 24.55 23.92 -1.58
CA TYR A 29 23.55 22.99 -1.07
C TYR A 29 22.15 23.30 -1.61
N LEU A 30 21.77 24.58 -1.70
CA LEU A 30 20.51 25.00 -2.33
C LEU A 30 20.41 24.53 -3.78
N SER A 31 21.47 24.72 -4.58
CA SER A 31 21.47 24.27 -5.98
C SER A 31 21.39 22.75 -6.15
N GLN A 32 21.83 21.98 -5.15
CA GLN A 32 21.69 20.52 -5.16
C GLN A 32 20.28 20.05 -4.72
N ILE A 33 19.68 20.69 -3.71
CA ILE A 33 18.42 20.23 -3.13
C ILE A 33 17.18 20.76 -3.84
N GLN A 34 17.23 21.97 -4.42
CA GLN A 34 16.07 22.59 -5.07
C GLN A 34 15.45 21.74 -6.19
N PRO A 35 16.24 21.16 -7.13
CA PRO A 35 15.66 20.31 -8.17
C PRO A 35 14.91 19.10 -7.61
N TRP A 36 15.43 18.51 -6.53
CA TRP A 36 14.77 17.38 -5.88
C TRP A 36 13.48 17.81 -5.16
N ILE A 37 13.46 18.97 -4.50
CA ILE A 37 12.24 19.50 -3.87
C ILE A 37 11.14 19.71 -4.90
N GLU A 38 11.45 20.31 -6.06
CA GLU A 38 10.48 20.52 -7.15
C GLU A 38 9.93 19.19 -7.68
N GLN A 39 10.81 18.20 -7.89
CA GLN A 39 10.41 16.86 -8.30
C GLN A 39 9.53 16.17 -7.25
N ALA A 40 9.87 16.30 -5.97
CA ALA A 40 9.13 15.71 -4.86
C ALA A 40 7.73 16.32 -4.71
N GLU A 41 7.61 17.64 -4.84
CA GLU A 41 6.32 18.33 -4.84
C GLU A 41 5.44 17.87 -5.99
N HIS A 42 5.99 17.77 -7.20
CA HIS A 42 5.26 17.28 -8.36
C HIS A 42 4.79 15.83 -8.20
N TYR A 43 5.67 14.96 -7.69
CA TYR A 43 5.34 13.57 -7.39
C TYR A 43 4.19 13.47 -6.38
N LEU A 44 4.28 14.20 -5.26
CA LEU A 44 3.27 14.16 -4.20
C LEU A 44 1.93 14.72 -4.68
N ALA A 45 1.93 15.83 -5.44
CA ALA A 45 0.70 16.39 -6.01
C ALA A 45 -0.03 15.34 -6.88
N LYS A 46 0.70 14.73 -7.83
CA LYS A 46 0.13 13.71 -8.73
C LYS A 46 -0.36 12.46 -8.00
N LYS A 47 0.33 12.04 -6.93
CA LYS A 47 -0.01 10.81 -6.20
C LYS A 47 -1.13 10.99 -5.19
N ILE A 48 -1.30 12.19 -4.64
CA ILE A 48 -2.45 12.52 -3.79
C ILE A 48 -3.73 12.54 -4.62
N GLU A 49 -3.70 13.08 -5.84
CA GLU A 49 -4.87 13.12 -6.74
C GLU A 49 -5.29 11.72 -7.23
N ASN A 50 -4.32 10.84 -7.49
CA ASN A 50 -4.56 9.48 -8.00
C ASN A 50 -4.42 8.43 -6.89
N PHE A 51 -4.93 8.72 -5.70
CA PHE A 51 -4.90 7.78 -4.58
C PHE A 51 -5.97 6.70 -4.75
N GLY A 52 -5.56 5.43 -4.79
CA GLY A 52 -6.46 4.30 -5.02
C GLY A 52 -5.81 3.25 -5.91
N ALA A 53 -5.59 2.06 -5.38
CA ALA A 53 -5.20 0.91 -6.17
C ALA A 53 -6.43 0.09 -6.53
N THR A 54 -6.47 -0.40 -7.77
CA THR A 54 -7.56 -1.20 -8.30
C THR A 54 -7.37 -2.70 -8.06
N ASP A 55 -6.13 -3.14 -7.84
CA ASP A 55 -5.81 -4.52 -7.50
C ASP A 55 -4.56 -4.59 -6.59
N LEU A 56 -4.22 -5.80 -6.14
CA LEU A 56 -3.05 -6.03 -5.28
C LEU A 56 -1.73 -5.60 -5.95
N ASN A 57 -1.59 -5.85 -7.25
CA ASN A 57 -0.36 -5.56 -7.97
C ASN A 57 -0.14 -4.04 -8.08
N GLU A 58 -1.19 -3.28 -8.41
CA GLU A 58 -1.16 -1.83 -8.39
C GLU A 58 -0.91 -1.29 -6.98
N ALA A 59 -1.54 -1.85 -5.96
CA ALA A 59 -1.31 -1.45 -4.57
C ALA A 59 0.16 -1.64 -4.16
N LYS A 60 0.74 -2.78 -4.55
CA LYS A 60 2.16 -3.08 -4.34
C LYS A 60 3.04 -2.10 -5.09
N GLN A 61 2.77 -1.84 -6.37
CA GLN A 61 3.56 -0.89 -7.18
C GLN A 61 3.52 0.52 -6.61
N LEU A 62 2.37 1.00 -6.14
CA LEU A 62 2.24 2.30 -5.48
C LEU A 62 3.06 2.35 -4.19
N TYR A 63 2.95 1.31 -3.36
CA TYR A 63 3.72 1.18 -2.11
C TYR A 63 5.23 1.14 -2.36
N ASP A 64 5.70 0.28 -3.27
CA ASP A 64 7.11 0.12 -3.60
C ASP A 64 7.69 1.41 -4.21
N LYS A 65 6.97 2.04 -5.14
CA LYS A 65 7.38 3.33 -5.71
C LYS A 65 7.47 4.43 -4.65
N HIS A 66 6.58 4.42 -3.67
CA HIS A 66 6.65 5.40 -2.58
C HIS A 66 7.79 5.10 -1.60
N LYS A 67 8.11 3.82 -1.36
CA LYS A 67 9.32 3.43 -0.62
C LYS A 67 10.59 3.92 -1.31
N GLU A 68 10.70 3.77 -2.63
CA GLU A 68 11.83 4.30 -3.39
C GLU A 68 11.97 5.81 -3.21
N PHE A 69 10.85 6.55 -3.26
CA PHE A 69 10.82 7.97 -2.97
C PHE A 69 11.30 8.31 -1.54
N LEU A 70 10.94 7.50 -0.53
CA LEU A 70 11.41 7.69 0.85
C LEU A 70 12.91 7.40 1.00
N GLU A 71 13.44 6.42 0.26
CA GLU A 71 14.89 6.16 0.21
C GLU A 71 15.63 7.32 -0.45
N GLU A 72 15.08 7.90 -1.52
CA GLU A 72 15.63 9.09 -2.14
C GLU A 72 15.62 10.29 -1.17
N LYS A 73 14.49 10.54 -0.49
CA LYS A 73 14.40 11.54 0.59
C LYS A 73 15.51 11.36 1.63
N ARG A 74 15.78 10.12 2.05
CA ARG A 74 16.83 9.80 3.01
C ARG A 74 18.23 10.17 2.49
N ARG A 75 18.50 10.05 1.19
CA ARG A 75 19.79 10.44 0.57
C ARG A 75 20.00 11.95 0.55
N TYR A 76 18.92 12.74 0.45
CA TYR A 76 18.99 14.20 0.47
C TYR A 76 19.00 14.80 1.89
N LEU A 77 18.60 14.04 2.91
CA LEU A 77 18.56 14.49 4.30
C LEU A 77 19.90 15.07 4.81
N PRO A 78 21.08 14.48 4.54
CA PRO A 78 22.35 15.08 4.95
C PRO A 78 22.61 16.44 4.31
N ILE A 79 22.28 16.61 3.02
CA ILE A 79 22.42 17.89 2.31
C ILE A 79 21.51 18.95 2.94
N TYR A 80 20.28 18.57 3.25
CA TYR A 80 19.34 19.43 3.95
C TYR A 80 19.86 19.85 5.33
N ASN A 81 20.33 18.90 6.15
CA ASN A 81 20.86 19.19 7.48
C ASN A 81 22.05 20.14 7.41
N HIS A 82 23.01 19.88 6.51
CA HIS A 82 24.15 20.78 6.31
C HIS A 82 23.72 22.18 5.86
N LEU A 83 22.70 22.30 4.99
CA LEU A 83 22.17 23.61 4.62
C LEU A 83 21.64 24.39 5.83
N ILE A 84 20.95 23.71 6.75
CA ILE A 84 20.42 24.33 7.97
C ILE A 84 21.54 24.69 8.96
N ASP A 85 22.56 23.84 9.10
CA ASP A 85 23.72 24.12 9.96
C ASP A 85 24.50 25.35 9.46
N GLU A 86 24.73 25.45 8.15
CA GLU A 86 25.41 26.58 7.52
C GLU A 86 24.60 27.87 7.59
N GLU A 87 23.26 27.79 7.54
CA GLU A 87 22.37 28.95 7.68
C GLU A 87 22.57 29.67 9.03
N GLN A 88 22.85 28.92 10.09
CA GLN A 88 23.10 29.47 11.43
C GLN A 88 24.37 30.33 11.49
N GLN A 89 25.32 30.09 10.58
CA GLN A 89 26.58 30.85 10.49
C GLN A 89 26.45 32.12 9.64
N LEU A 90 25.33 32.31 8.92
CA LEU A 90 25.12 33.49 8.09
C LEU A 90 24.77 34.71 8.96
N ASN A 91 25.62 35.73 8.93
CA ASN A 91 25.31 37.06 9.47
C ASN A 91 24.83 37.97 8.32
N ASP A 92 23.69 38.66 8.52
CA ASP A 92 23.16 39.74 7.67
C ASP A 92 22.88 39.45 6.17
N GLN A 93 22.86 38.19 5.74
CA GLN A 93 22.49 37.79 4.37
C GLN A 93 20.99 37.54 4.22
N PHE A 94 20.17 38.60 4.29
CA PHE A 94 18.71 38.50 4.32
C PHE A 94 18.10 37.67 3.17
N ASN A 95 18.53 37.91 1.93
CA ASN A 95 17.98 37.22 0.75
C ASN A 95 18.26 35.71 0.78
N LEU A 96 19.49 35.32 1.14
CA LEU A 96 19.87 33.91 1.22
C LEU A 96 19.12 33.20 2.35
N LYS A 97 19.02 33.82 3.53
CA LYS A 97 18.21 33.30 4.64
C LYS A 97 16.74 33.10 4.25
N LEU A 98 16.16 34.04 3.50
CA LEU A 98 14.80 33.89 2.98
C LEU A 98 14.67 32.68 2.04
N SER A 99 15.62 32.49 1.11
CA SER A 99 15.65 31.31 0.24
C SER A 99 15.78 30.00 1.01
N ILE A 100 16.62 29.95 2.05
CA ILE A 100 16.78 28.78 2.91
C ILE A 100 15.49 28.50 3.69
N LYS A 101 14.86 29.53 4.27
CA LYS A 101 13.58 29.39 4.97
C LYS A 101 12.45 28.89 4.07
N ASN A 102 12.40 29.36 2.83
CA ASN A 102 11.45 28.85 1.83
C ASN A 102 11.72 27.37 1.51
N CYS A 103 12.99 27.01 1.32
CA CYS A 103 13.43 25.62 1.11
C CYS A 103 13.03 24.73 2.31
N GLN A 104 13.25 25.20 3.54
CA GLN A 104 12.87 24.51 4.77
C GLN A 104 11.37 24.29 4.87
N THR A 105 10.56 25.31 4.55
CA THR A 105 9.10 25.20 4.58
C THR A 105 8.61 24.12 3.61
N ARG A 106 9.14 24.12 2.37
CA ARG A 106 8.82 23.12 1.35
C ARG A 106 9.26 21.72 1.75
N TRP A 107 10.47 21.57 2.28
CA TRP A 107 10.97 20.30 2.81
C TRP A 107 10.06 19.70 3.89
N LEU A 108 9.64 20.52 4.87
CA LEU A 108 8.76 20.07 5.95
C LEU A 108 7.37 19.66 5.43
N ASP A 109 6.83 20.37 4.45
CA ASP A 109 5.57 19.99 3.79
C ASP A 109 5.69 18.66 3.04
N ILE A 110 6.80 18.45 2.30
CA ILE A 110 7.11 17.17 1.65
C ILE A 110 7.17 16.03 2.68
N VAL A 111 7.89 16.22 3.79
CA VAL A 111 8.01 15.21 4.86
C VAL A 111 6.63 14.83 5.36
N LYS A 112 5.83 15.82 5.79
CA LYS A 112 4.48 15.60 6.31
C LYS A 112 3.60 14.85 5.31
N LYS A 113 3.51 15.33 4.06
CA LYS A 113 2.70 14.70 3.01
C LYS A 113 3.17 13.28 2.69
N SER A 114 4.48 13.03 2.69
CA SER A 114 5.05 11.71 2.45
C SER A 114 4.71 10.72 3.57
N ASP A 115 4.78 11.15 4.83
CA ASP A 115 4.52 10.28 5.98
C ASP A 115 3.01 9.93 6.07
N ASP A 116 2.14 10.87 5.70
CA ASP A 116 0.71 10.60 5.54
C ASP A 116 0.44 9.60 4.40
N LEU A 117 1.15 9.74 3.28
CA LEU A 117 0.93 8.93 2.09
C LEU A 117 1.43 7.49 2.25
N ILE A 118 2.59 7.27 2.88
CA ILE A 118 3.09 5.91 3.12
C ILE A 118 2.15 5.12 4.02
N THR A 119 1.60 5.73 5.07
CA THR A 119 0.65 5.08 5.98
C THR A 119 -0.60 4.63 5.22
N LYS A 120 -1.07 5.46 4.28
CA LYS A 120 -2.22 5.14 3.44
C LYS A 120 -1.92 4.00 2.46
N TYR A 121 -0.77 4.01 1.79
CA TYR A 121 -0.37 2.93 0.88
C TYR A 121 -0.12 1.62 1.62
N GLU A 122 0.49 1.64 2.80
CA GLU A 122 0.71 0.44 3.62
C GLU A 122 -0.62 -0.18 4.05
N LYS A 123 -1.56 0.63 4.52
CA LYS A 123 -2.91 0.16 4.89
C LYS A 123 -3.64 -0.43 3.68
N GLN A 124 -3.57 0.25 2.53
CA GLN A 124 -4.20 -0.21 1.30
C GLN A 124 -3.58 -1.53 0.82
N TYR A 125 -2.26 -1.63 0.74
CA TYR A 125 -1.56 -2.82 0.32
C TYR A 125 -1.82 -4.00 1.26
N SER A 126 -1.78 -3.78 2.57
CA SER A 126 -2.09 -4.82 3.56
C SER A 126 -3.54 -5.30 3.47
N SER A 127 -4.48 -4.38 3.22
CA SER A 127 -5.89 -4.74 3.00
C SER A 127 -6.07 -5.62 1.77
N TRP A 128 -5.38 -5.28 0.67
CA TRP A 128 -5.38 -6.10 -0.54
C TRP A 128 -4.75 -7.47 -0.33
N LEU A 129 -3.65 -7.55 0.41
CA LEU A 129 -2.95 -8.80 0.71
C LEU A 129 -3.84 -9.75 1.51
N LEU A 130 -4.52 -9.22 2.54
CA LEU A 130 -5.48 -9.98 3.33
C LEU A 130 -6.64 -10.46 2.47
N PHE A 131 -7.21 -9.57 1.66
CA PHE A 131 -8.32 -9.91 0.78
C PHE A 131 -7.95 -11.04 -0.19
N GLU A 132 -6.83 -10.92 -0.91
CA GLU A 132 -6.41 -11.93 -1.88
C GLU A 132 -6.11 -13.26 -1.17
N SER A 133 -5.53 -13.22 0.03
CA SER A 133 -5.31 -14.42 0.85
C SER A 133 -6.63 -15.08 1.27
N GLU A 134 -7.63 -14.32 1.71
CA GLU A 134 -8.93 -14.87 2.08
C GLU A 134 -9.68 -15.43 0.85
N LEU A 135 -9.62 -14.73 -0.28
CA LEU A 135 -10.23 -15.16 -1.53
C LEU A 135 -9.61 -16.45 -2.04
N ASN A 136 -8.27 -16.53 -2.07
CA ASN A 136 -7.53 -17.72 -2.45
C ASN A 136 -7.83 -18.89 -1.50
N SER A 137 -7.86 -18.64 -0.19
CA SER A 137 -8.21 -19.68 0.80
C SER A 137 -9.62 -20.21 0.57
N PHE A 138 -10.60 -19.34 0.32
CA PHE A 138 -11.97 -19.76 0.04
C PHE A 138 -12.06 -20.57 -1.26
N ARG A 139 -11.44 -20.07 -2.34
CA ARG A 139 -11.45 -20.71 -3.67
C ARG A 139 -10.73 -22.06 -3.66
N ASP A 140 -9.50 -22.09 -3.16
CA ASP A 140 -8.61 -23.23 -3.33
C ASP A 140 -8.72 -24.29 -2.25
N GLN A 141 -9.23 -23.92 -1.07
CA GLN A 141 -9.46 -24.87 0.02
C GLN A 141 -10.95 -25.18 0.15
N THR A 142 -11.76 -24.19 0.51
CA THR A 142 -13.17 -24.43 0.88
C THR A 142 -14.00 -24.89 -0.32
N LEU A 143 -14.00 -24.12 -1.40
CA LEU A 143 -14.83 -24.42 -2.57
C LEU A 143 -14.39 -25.72 -3.24
N LYS A 144 -13.08 -25.93 -3.44
CA LYS A 144 -12.55 -27.16 -4.03
C LYS A 144 -12.85 -28.40 -3.19
N ASP A 145 -12.75 -28.33 -1.86
CA ASP A 145 -13.08 -29.46 -0.97
C ASP A 145 -14.57 -29.80 -1.05
N LEU A 146 -15.44 -28.79 -0.94
CA LEU A 146 -16.88 -29.00 -1.04
C LEU A 146 -17.30 -29.53 -2.43
N GLU A 147 -16.72 -29.00 -3.51
CA GLU A 147 -16.93 -29.52 -4.87
C GLU A 147 -16.45 -30.97 -4.99
N GLN A 148 -15.30 -31.32 -4.42
CA GLN A 148 -14.78 -32.69 -4.47
C GLN A 148 -15.66 -33.65 -3.69
N ARG A 149 -16.11 -33.27 -2.49
CA ARG A 149 -17.05 -34.04 -1.66
C ARG A 149 -18.38 -34.25 -2.40
N ALA A 150 -18.93 -33.19 -2.98
CA ALA A 150 -20.14 -33.25 -3.80
C ALA A 150 -19.97 -34.20 -4.99
N ARG A 151 -18.87 -34.08 -5.75
CA ARG A 151 -18.56 -34.98 -6.88
C ARG A 151 -18.48 -36.44 -6.42
N ASN A 152 -17.79 -36.72 -5.32
CA ASN A 152 -17.67 -38.08 -4.80
C ASN A 152 -19.06 -38.65 -4.45
N LEU A 153 -19.91 -37.87 -3.78
CA LEU A 153 -21.27 -38.28 -3.42
C LEU A 153 -22.16 -38.50 -4.67
N PHE A 154 -22.03 -37.66 -5.69
CA PHE A 154 -22.85 -37.74 -6.89
C PHE A 154 -22.33 -38.73 -7.95
N SER A 155 -21.05 -39.12 -7.89
CA SER A 155 -20.46 -40.12 -8.77
C SER A 155 -20.92 -41.55 -8.47
N ASN A 156 -21.37 -41.79 -7.23
CA ASN A 156 -22.01 -43.04 -6.88
C ASN A 156 -23.38 -43.08 -7.56
N ASP A 157 -23.54 -44.04 -8.46
CA ASP A 157 -24.81 -44.30 -9.14
C ASP A 157 -25.80 -44.82 -8.10
N MET A 158 -26.49 -43.90 -7.42
CA MET A 158 -27.36 -44.18 -6.27
C MET A 158 -28.46 -45.17 -6.62
N ASN A 159 -28.84 -45.25 -7.89
CA ASN A 159 -29.79 -46.23 -8.43
C ASN A 159 -29.29 -47.68 -8.34
N LYS A 160 -28.00 -47.89 -8.04
CA LYS A 160 -27.36 -49.20 -7.85
C LYS A 160 -27.08 -49.52 -6.38
N ILE A 161 -27.40 -48.61 -5.45
CA ILE A 161 -27.22 -48.82 -4.02
C ILE A 161 -28.48 -49.49 -3.45
N PHE A 162 -28.44 -50.82 -3.32
CA PHE A 162 -29.50 -51.61 -2.69
C PHE A 162 -29.28 -51.86 -1.18
N ASP A 163 -28.18 -51.34 -0.63
CA ASP A 163 -27.81 -51.50 0.78
C ASP A 163 -28.27 -50.29 1.59
N ILE A 164 -29.22 -50.52 2.50
CA ILE A 164 -29.80 -49.49 3.37
C ILE A 164 -28.71 -48.78 4.17
N ASN A 165 -27.69 -49.48 4.67
CA ASN A 165 -26.63 -48.86 5.46
C ASN A 165 -25.79 -47.89 4.62
N LYS A 166 -25.53 -48.24 3.35
CA LYS A 166 -24.85 -47.35 2.40
C LYS A 166 -25.71 -46.13 2.07
N MET A 167 -27.02 -46.32 1.89
CA MET A 167 -27.96 -45.23 1.64
C MET A 167 -28.01 -44.25 2.84
N THR A 168 -28.12 -44.76 4.07
CA THR A 168 -28.07 -43.94 5.29
C THR A 168 -26.75 -43.20 5.44
N SER A 169 -25.62 -43.85 5.13
CA SER A 169 -24.31 -43.18 5.16
C SER A 169 -24.24 -42.02 4.17
N VAL A 170 -24.72 -42.20 2.93
CA VAL A 170 -24.73 -41.13 1.92
C VAL A 170 -25.65 -39.98 2.32
N LEU A 171 -26.83 -40.28 2.89
CA LEU A 171 -27.75 -39.25 3.39
C LEU A 171 -27.14 -38.44 4.53
N ASN A 172 -26.42 -39.08 5.45
CA ASN A 172 -25.73 -38.37 6.53
C ASN A 172 -24.64 -37.45 5.97
N GLU A 173 -23.83 -37.91 5.03
CA GLU A 173 -22.80 -37.08 4.39
C GLU A 173 -23.39 -35.92 3.60
N LEU A 174 -24.53 -36.11 2.93
CA LEU A 174 -25.24 -35.02 2.24
C LEU A 174 -25.73 -33.94 3.21
N LYS A 175 -26.23 -34.33 4.39
CA LYS A 175 -26.64 -33.38 5.44
C LYS A 175 -25.46 -32.60 5.99
N ILE A 176 -24.33 -33.28 6.25
CA ILE A 176 -23.10 -32.62 6.70
C ILE A 176 -22.62 -31.62 5.64
N LEU A 177 -22.64 -32.01 4.37
CA LEU A 177 -22.25 -31.12 3.27
C LEU A 177 -23.17 -29.89 3.15
N ASP A 178 -24.48 -30.07 3.31
CA ASP A 178 -25.45 -28.97 3.30
C ASP A 178 -25.26 -28.01 4.49
N ASP A 179 -24.99 -28.54 5.68
CA ASP A 179 -24.66 -27.73 6.87
C ASP A 179 -23.35 -26.94 6.66
N ASP A 180 -22.32 -27.57 6.09
CA ASP A 180 -21.06 -26.91 5.76
C ASP A 180 -21.25 -25.78 4.74
N ILE A 181 -22.06 -26.00 3.69
CA ILE A 181 -22.39 -24.96 2.69
C ILE A 181 -23.13 -23.80 3.35
N ARG A 182 -24.11 -24.07 4.22
CA ARG A 182 -24.84 -23.02 4.95
C ARG A 182 -23.90 -22.22 5.86
N HIS A 183 -22.98 -22.88 6.55
CA HIS A 183 -22.00 -22.20 7.40
C HIS A 183 -21.07 -21.29 6.58
N GLN A 184 -20.58 -21.78 5.43
CA GLN A 184 -19.67 -21.03 4.56
C GLN A 184 -20.35 -19.92 3.76
N THR A 185 -21.68 -19.94 3.61
CA THR A 185 -22.46 -18.87 2.96
C THR A 185 -22.23 -17.51 3.62
N ALA A 186 -22.08 -17.47 4.95
CA ALA A 186 -21.80 -16.24 5.67
C ALA A 186 -20.42 -15.66 5.29
N ASN A 187 -19.41 -16.52 5.16
CA ASN A 187 -18.05 -16.14 4.76
C ASN A 187 -18.01 -15.64 3.31
N TYR A 188 -18.70 -16.33 2.40
CA TYR A 188 -18.86 -15.88 1.02
C TYR A 188 -19.51 -14.49 0.94
N ASN A 189 -20.63 -14.29 1.64
CA ASN A 189 -21.34 -13.00 1.65
C ASN A 189 -20.48 -11.87 2.22
N ARG A 190 -19.63 -12.16 3.22
CA ARG A 190 -18.67 -11.20 3.76
C ARG A 190 -17.67 -10.81 2.69
N LEU A 191 -17.00 -11.77 2.06
CA LEU A 191 -16.01 -11.54 0.99
C LEU A 191 -16.59 -10.72 -0.17
N HIS A 192 -17.83 -11.01 -0.55
CA HIS A 192 -18.53 -10.28 -1.61
C HIS A 192 -18.84 -8.82 -1.26
N LYS A 193 -19.23 -8.53 -0.01
CA LYS A 193 -19.64 -7.17 0.43
C LYS A 193 -18.49 -6.25 0.78
N GLN A 194 -17.34 -6.79 1.21
CA GLN A 194 -16.33 -6.01 1.91
C GLN A 194 -15.52 -5.06 0.99
N TYR A 195 -15.59 -5.23 -0.33
CA TYR A 195 -14.75 -4.48 -1.29
C TYR A 195 -15.47 -3.99 -2.55
N SER A 196 -16.77 -3.69 -2.44
CA SER A 196 -17.60 -3.15 -3.54
C SER A 196 -17.31 -1.69 -3.94
N SER A 197 -16.10 -1.16 -3.68
CA SER A 197 -15.74 0.21 -4.11
C SER A 197 -15.47 0.25 -5.62
N THR A 198 -15.95 1.30 -6.28
CA THR A 198 -16.17 1.42 -7.73
C THR A 198 -14.95 1.29 -8.65
N GLU A 199 -13.73 1.55 -8.19
CA GLU A 199 -12.55 1.57 -9.07
C GLU A 199 -11.78 0.24 -9.14
N GLY A 200 -11.73 -0.55 -8.05
CA GLY A 200 -10.95 -1.80 -7.98
C GLY A 200 -11.64 -3.06 -8.47
N GLN A 201 -12.80 -2.90 -9.10
CA GLN A 201 -13.70 -4.02 -9.32
C GLN A 201 -13.29 -4.94 -10.46
N ARG A 202 -12.71 -4.49 -11.58
CA ARG A 202 -12.74 -5.33 -12.80
C ARG A 202 -12.04 -6.70 -12.67
N SER A 203 -10.79 -6.73 -12.22
CA SER A 203 -10.02 -7.98 -12.10
C SER A 203 -10.65 -8.93 -11.07
N ILE A 204 -11.10 -8.37 -9.95
CA ILE A 204 -11.68 -9.13 -8.84
C ILE A 204 -13.12 -9.53 -9.12
N HIS A 205 -13.83 -8.75 -9.92
CA HIS A 205 -15.21 -9.00 -10.29
C HIS A 205 -15.33 -10.24 -11.17
N GLU A 206 -14.41 -10.43 -12.12
CA GLU A 206 -14.37 -11.67 -12.93
C GLU A 206 -14.17 -12.90 -12.04
N GLU A 207 -13.25 -12.81 -11.07
CA GLU A 207 -13.01 -13.89 -10.12
C GLU A 207 -14.19 -14.11 -9.17
N GLN A 208 -14.79 -13.04 -8.65
CA GLN A 208 -16.00 -13.09 -7.82
C GLN A 208 -17.17 -13.74 -8.58
N ILE A 209 -17.39 -13.38 -9.84
CA ILE A 209 -18.39 -14.01 -10.70
C ILE A 209 -18.09 -15.50 -10.89
N SER A 210 -16.82 -15.86 -11.08
CA SER A 210 -16.42 -17.28 -11.23
C SER A 210 -16.73 -18.08 -9.95
N ILE A 211 -16.37 -17.52 -8.79
CA ILE A 211 -16.66 -18.13 -7.48
C ILE A 211 -18.16 -18.20 -7.23
N GLU A 212 -18.90 -17.13 -7.51
CA GLU A 212 -20.36 -17.06 -7.38
C GLU A 212 -21.05 -18.13 -8.24
N THR A 213 -20.63 -18.25 -9.50
CA THR A 213 -21.20 -19.23 -10.43
C THR A 213 -21.01 -20.65 -9.90
N LYS A 214 -19.79 -20.99 -9.47
CA LYS A 214 -19.47 -22.30 -8.90
C LYS A 214 -20.22 -22.55 -7.59
N TRP A 215 -20.27 -21.55 -6.72
CA TRP A 215 -20.98 -21.61 -5.44
C TRP A 215 -22.48 -21.89 -5.64
N ASN A 216 -23.12 -21.13 -6.53
CA ASN A 216 -24.53 -21.29 -6.85
C ASN A 216 -24.82 -22.66 -7.49
N GLN A 217 -23.93 -23.12 -8.36
CA GLN A 217 -24.03 -24.46 -8.96
C GLN A 217 -23.94 -25.56 -7.89
N LEU A 218 -22.94 -25.49 -6.99
CA LEU A 218 -22.76 -26.45 -5.91
C LEU A 218 -23.99 -26.46 -4.98
N ASN A 219 -24.43 -25.28 -4.53
CA ASN A 219 -25.57 -25.15 -3.63
C ASN A 219 -26.85 -25.74 -4.25
N ARG A 220 -27.09 -25.45 -5.53
CA ARG A 220 -28.20 -26.02 -6.29
C ARG A 220 -28.13 -27.54 -6.37
N GLN A 221 -26.97 -28.09 -6.74
CA GLN A 221 -26.79 -29.54 -6.86
C GLN A 221 -27.02 -30.27 -5.53
N VAL A 222 -26.50 -29.73 -4.43
CA VAL A 222 -26.70 -30.31 -3.09
C VAL A 222 -28.16 -30.20 -2.66
N SER A 223 -28.78 -29.02 -2.82
CA SER A 223 -30.20 -28.80 -2.45
C SER A 223 -31.17 -29.68 -3.25
N GLU A 224 -30.97 -29.82 -4.55
CA GLU A 224 -31.78 -30.72 -5.40
C GLU A 224 -31.65 -32.17 -4.95
N LYS A 225 -30.43 -32.61 -4.59
CA LYS A 225 -30.21 -33.98 -4.13
C LYS A 225 -30.79 -34.23 -2.75
N VAL A 226 -30.66 -33.30 -1.81
CA VAL A 226 -31.26 -33.42 -0.47
C VAL A 226 -32.78 -33.45 -0.56
N SER A 227 -33.42 -32.64 -1.41
CA SER A 227 -34.88 -32.58 -1.51
C SER A 227 -35.54 -33.79 -2.22
N HIS A 228 -34.76 -34.56 -2.97
CA HIS A 228 -35.22 -35.81 -3.57
C HIS A 228 -35.20 -37.02 -2.60
N TYR A 229 -34.71 -36.84 -1.37
CA TYR A 229 -34.67 -37.85 -0.31
C TYR A 229 -35.49 -37.41 0.91
#